data_AF-A0A4Q2QR61-F1
#
_entry.id   AF-A0A4Q2QR61-F1
#
_cell.length_a   1.000
_cell.length_b   1.000
_cell.length_c   1.000
_cell.angle_alpha   90.00
_cell.angle_beta   90.00
_cell.angle_gamma   90.00
#
_symmetry.space_group_name_H-M   'P 1'
#
loop_
_entity.id
_entity.type
_entity.pdbx_description
1 polymer ?
#
loop_
_entity_poly.entity_id
_entity_poly.type
_entity_poly.pdbx_seq_one_letter_code
_entity_poly.pdbx_strand_id
1 'polypeptide(L)'
;DPNIATATYIPAGKVHSQGVELEAHHQITPQLSTIASYTWNRLRFQDTKDGTDNNTPQLTPDQMASFWARYQFPAGISVGAGVRYIGKQWADDANTARLPSVTLMDAMMRADLGVWSPTLKGAYVQVNANNIGDREY
;
A
#
# COMPACT_ATOMS: atom_id res chain seq x y z
N ASP A 1 -7.85 -47.53 1.53
CA ASP A 1 -6.72 -46.64 1.79
C ASP A 1 -7.28 -45.38 2.46
N PRO A 2 -7.10 -45.21 3.79
CA PRO A 2 -7.85 -44.23 4.55
C PRO A 2 -7.10 -42.89 4.69
N ASN A 3 -7.88 -41.82 4.82
CA ASN A 3 -7.49 -40.48 5.29
C ASN A 3 -6.97 -39.48 4.25
N ILE A 4 -7.77 -39.20 3.22
CA ILE A 4 -7.90 -37.79 2.83
C ILE A 4 -8.78 -37.17 3.92
N ALA A 5 -8.16 -36.50 4.90
CA ALA A 5 -8.91 -35.63 5.79
C ALA A 5 -9.68 -34.66 4.90
N THR A 6 -11.01 -34.81 4.86
CA THR A 6 -11.91 -33.89 4.17
C THR A 6 -11.67 -32.53 4.81
N ALA A 7 -10.90 -31.67 4.14
CA ALA A 7 -10.76 -30.28 4.53
C ALA A 7 -12.16 -29.68 4.46
N THR A 8 -12.81 -29.59 5.61
CA THR A 8 -14.18 -29.11 5.70
C THR A 8 -14.09 -27.61 5.82
N TYR A 9 -14.57 -26.90 4.80
CA TYR A 9 -14.70 -25.46 4.87
C TYR A 9 -15.88 -25.13 5.78
N ILE A 10 -15.58 -24.57 6.95
CA ILE A 10 -16.60 -23.98 7.81
C ILE A 10 -16.75 -22.53 7.34
N PRO A 11 -17.98 -22.07 7.00
CA PRO A 11 -18.20 -20.67 6.71
C PRO A 11 -17.74 -19.83 7.92
N ALA A 12 -16.80 -18.90 7.69
CA ALA A 12 -16.22 -18.03 8.72
C ALA A 12 -17.21 -16.98 9.29
N GLY A 13 -18.51 -17.18 9.12
CA GLY A 13 -19.55 -16.18 9.43
C GLY A 13 -19.61 -15.06 8.40
N LYS A 14 -19.85 -13.84 8.88
CA LYS A 14 -19.88 -12.59 8.12
C LYS A 14 -18.68 -11.72 8.52
N VAL A 15 -18.27 -10.85 7.62
CA VAL A 15 -17.30 -9.79 7.91
C VAL A 15 -17.98 -8.45 7.69
N HIS A 16 -17.98 -7.60 8.72
CA HIS A 16 -18.46 -6.23 8.64
C HIS A 16 -17.26 -5.29 8.54
N SER A 17 -17.28 -4.40 7.55
CA SER A 17 -16.25 -3.39 7.34
C SER A 17 -16.90 -2.01 7.41
N GLN A 18 -16.32 -1.11 8.20
CA GLN A 18 -16.76 0.27 8.29
C GLN A 18 -15.55 1.20 8.43
N GLY A 19 -15.50 2.25 7.61
CA GLY A 19 -14.35 3.12 7.55
C GLY A 19 -14.57 4.39 6.74
N VAL A 20 -13.47 5.12 6.57
CA VAL A 20 -13.37 6.33 5.75
C VAL A 20 -12.13 6.21 4.88
N GLU A 21 -12.27 6.58 3.61
CA GLU A 21 -11.19 6.64 2.64
C GLU A 21 -11.11 8.06 2.08
N LEU A 22 -9.91 8.61 2.06
CA LEU A 22 -9.61 9.94 1.54
C LEU A 22 -8.49 9.80 0.51
N GLU A 23 -8.68 10.40 -0.66
CA GLU A 23 -7.70 10.45 -1.73
C GLU A 23 -7.65 11.85 -2.33
N ALA A 24 -6.45 12.32 -2.62
CA ALA A 24 -6.24 13.67 -3.10
C ALA A 24 -5.12 13.71 -4.14
N HIS A 25 -5.42 14.30 -5.31
CA HIS A 25 -4.48 14.50 -6.42
C HIS A 25 -4.31 15.99 -6.66
N HIS A 26 -3.07 16.46 -6.65
CA HIS A 26 -2.77 17.87 -6.77
C HIS A 26 -1.64 18.14 -7.74
N GLN A 27 -1.87 19.09 -8.64
CA GLN A 27 -0.82 19.74 -9.42
C GLN A 27 -0.50 21.08 -8.74
N ILE A 28 0.46 21.06 -7.81
CA ILE A 28 0.80 22.23 -6.98
C ILE A 28 1.41 23.35 -7.83
N THR A 29 2.29 22.99 -8.76
CA THR A 29 2.85 23.87 -9.79
C THR A 29 2.90 23.11 -11.12
N PRO A 30 3.18 23.73 -12.28
CA PRO A 30 3.35 22.97 -13.53
C PRO A 30 4.44 21.88 -13.47
N GLN A 31 5.40 22.01 -12.54
CA GLN A 31 6.50 21.07 -12.34
C GLN A 31 6.25 20.08 -11.20
N LEU A 32 5.47 20.44 -10.19
CA LEU A 32 5.24 19.65 -8.97
C LEU A 32 3.84 19.05 -8.92
N SER A 33 3.77 17.73 -8.87
CA SER A 33 2.55 16.95 -8.68
C SER A 33 2.65 16.10 -7.41
N THR A 34 1.54 15.95 -6.69
CA THR A 34 1.46 15.13 -5.47
C THR A 34 0.19 14.28 -5.45
N ILE A 35 0.29 13.09 -4.86
CA ILE A 35 -0.84 12.19 -4.56
C ILE A 35 -0.78 11.86 -3.08
N ALA A 36 -1.90 11.95 -2.38
CA ALA A 36 -2.02 11.58 -0.99
C ALA A 36 -3.23 10.66 -0.80
N SER A 37 -3.10 9.66 0.07
CA SER A 37 -4.23 8.83 0.49
C SER A 37 -4.17 8.52 1.98
N TYR A 38 -5.35 8.38 2.59
CA TYR A 38 -5.52 7.93 3.96
C TYR A 38 -6.76 7.07 4.06
N THR A 39 -6.61 5.88 4.62
CA THR A 39 -7.69 4.94 4.88
C THR A 39 -7.71 4.63 6.37
N TRP A 40 -8.88 4.77 6.97
CA TRP A 40 -9.17 4.18 8.27
C TRP A 40 -10.31 3.19 8.09
N ASN A 41 -10.08 1.91 8.36
CA ASN A 41 -11.09 0.88 8.16
C ASN A 41 -11.09 -0.11 9.31
N ARG A 42 -12.26 -0.38 9.87
CA ARG A 42 -12.44 -1.32 10.97
C ARG A 42 -13.22 -2.52 10.47
N LEU A 43 -12.54 -3.65 10.35
CA LEU A 43 -13.16 -4.93 10.01
C LEU A 43 -13.44 -5.75 11.27
N ARG A 44 -14.60 -6.38 11.34
CA ARG A 44 -14.96 -7.30 12.42
C ARG A 44 -15.67 -8.52 11.87
N PHE A 45 -15.29 -9.68 12.38
CA PHE A 45 -16.09 -10.89 12.22
C PHE A 45 -17.42 -10.75 12.97
N GLN A 46 -18.48 -11.32 12.40
CA GLN A 46 -19.83 -11.38 12.95
C GLN A 46 -20.43 -12.75 12.66
N ASP A 47 -21.24 -13.26 13.57
CA ASP A 47 -21.96 -14.54 13.40
C ASP A 47 -21.01 -15.73 13.13
N THR A 48 -19.82 -15.75 13.74
CA THR A 48 -18.87 -16.87 13.58
C THR A 48 -19.17 -18.04 14.52
N LYS A 49 -18.67 -19.24 14.19
CA LYS A 49 -18.89 -20.47 14.97
C LYS A 49 -17.60 -21.08 15.52
N ASP A 50 -16.47 -20.44 15.24
CA ASP A 50 -15.12 -20.87 15.59
C ASP A 50 -14.51 -20.08 16.76
N GLY A 51 -15.31 -19.24 17.42
CA GLY A 51 -14.86 -18.43 18.56
C GLY A 51 -14.15 -17.13 18.19
N THR A 52 -14.13 -16.76 16.90
CA THR A 52 -13.53 -15.50 16.43
C THR A 52 -14.53 -14.33 16.35
N ASP A 53 -15.74 -14.50 16.92
CA ASP A 53 -16.79 -13.49 16.81
C ASP A 53 -16.33 -12.17 17.43
N ASN A 54 -16.60 -11.04 16.74
CA ASN A 54 -16.12 -9.71 17.08
C ASN A 54 -14.57 -9.52 17.06
N ASN A 55 -13.79 -10.51 16.62
CA ASN A 55 -12.38 -10.31 16.32
C ASN A 55 -12.18 -9.54 15.02
N THR A 56 -10.97 -8.99 14.84
CA THR A 56 -10.54 -8.35 13.60
C THR A 56 -9.90 -9.41 12.71
N PRO A 57 -10.25 -9.52 11.43
CA PRO A 57 -9.51 -10.40 10.52
C PRO A 57 -8.00 -10.13 10.54
N GLN A 58 -7.20 -11.17 10.35
CA GLN A 58 -5.76 -11.04 10.19
C GLN A 58 -5.40 -10.27 8.91
N LEU A 59 -4.21 -9.64 8.88
CA LEU A 59 -3.68 -8.91 7.71
C LEU A 59 -4.57 -7.75 7.21
N THR A 60 -5.47 -7.23 8.05
CA THR A 60 -6.30 -6.05 7.73
C THR A 60 -5.91 -4.89 8.65
N PRO A 61 -4.96 -4.03 8.25
CA PRO A 61 -4.52 -2.91 9.07
C PRO A 61 -5.65 -1.88 9.22
N ASP A 62 -5.86 -1.40 10.44
CA ASP A 62 -6.92 -0.41 10.72
C ASP A 62 -6.67 0.95 10.05
N GLN A 63 -5.39 1.25 9.75
CA GLN A 63 -4.95 2.52 9.17
C GLN A 63 -3.90 2.29 8.09
N MET A 64 -4.06 2.98 6.96
CA MET A 64 -3.07 3.07 5.91
C MET A 64 -2.95 4.52 5.47
N ALA A 65 -1.74 4.95 5.15
CA ALA A 65 -1.50 6.28 4.60
C ALA A 65 -0.45 6.20 3.51
N SER A 66 -0.59 7.00 2.46
CA SER A 66 0.47 7.17 1.47
C SER A 66 0.59 8.62 1.02
N PHE A 67 1.80 8.99 0.65
CA PHE A 67 2.07 10.28 0.04
C PHE A 67 3.16 10.09 -1.01
N TRP A 68 2.94 10.65 -2.20
CA TRP A 68 3.88 10.63 -3.30
C TRP A 68 4.01 12.03 -3.89
N ALA A 69 5.23 12.47 -4.15
CA ALA A 69 5.52 13.72 -4.83
C ALA A 69 6.44 13.46 -6.02
N ARG A 70 6.18 14.16 -7.13
CA ARG A 70 7.03 14.14 -8.33
C ARG A 70 7.28 15.56 -8.81
N TYR A 71 8.54 15.88 -9.04
CA TYR A 71 9.00 17.16 -9.57
C TYR A 71 9.66 16.97 -10.94
N GLN A 72 9.24 17.76 -11.93
CA GLN A 72 9.81 17.80 -13.27
C GLN A 72 10.76 19.00 -13.41
N PHE A 73 12.06 18.73 -13.52
CA PHE A 73 13.04 19.73 -13.88
C PHE A 73 12.94 20.11 -15.37
N PRO A 74 13.18 21.38 -15.73
CA PRO A 74 13.17 21.84 -17.13
C PRO A 74 14.16 21.09 -18.03
N ALA A 75 15.24 20.54 -17.46
CA ALA A 75 16.29 19.81 -18.19
C ALA A 75 15.87 18.39 -18.62
N GLY A 76 14.58 18.05 -18.62
CA GLY A 76 14.09 16.71 -19.00
C GLY A 76 14.29 15.64 -17.94
N ILE A 77 14.53 16.03 -16.69
CA ILE A 77 14.68 15.10 -15.56
C ILE A 77 13.46 15.21 -14.67
N SER A 78 12.84 14.09 -14.31
CA SER A 78 11.89 14.03 -13.20
C SER A 78 12.48 13.26 -12.04
N VAL A 79 12.21 13.72 -10.83
CA VAL A 79 12.45 12.96 -9.61
C VAL A 79 11.14 12.78 -8.87
N GLY A 80 10.97 11.63 -8.23
CA GLY A 80 9.83 11.38 -7.37
C GLY A 80 10.24 10.64 -6.11
N ALA A 81 9.51 10.88 -5.04
CA ALA A 81 9.68 10.22 -3.77
C ALA A 81 8.32 10.05 -3.10
N GLY A 82 8.19 8.98 -2.33
CA GLY A 82 6.99 8.75 -1.56
C GLY A 82 7.22 7.89 -0.33
N VAL A 83 6.19 7.88 0.50
CA VAL A 83 6.11 7.15 1.75
C VAL A 83 4.80 6.37 1.79
N ARG A 84 4.86 5.15 2.30
CA ARG A 84 3.69 4.29 2.54
C ARG A 84 3.74 3.82 3.98
N TYR A 85 2.67 4.08 4.73
CA TYR A 85 2.46 3.60 6.09
C TYR A 85 1.40 2.51 6.08
N ILE A 86 1.73 1.37 6.67
CA ILE A 86 0.84 0.24 6.89
C ILE A 86 0.73 0.06 8.41
N GLY A 87 -0.48 0.22 8.94
CA GLY A 87 -0.76 0.09 10.36
C GLY A 87 -0.51 -1.33 10.89
N LYS A 88 -0.56 -1.45 12.21
CA LYS A 88 -0.49 -2.77 12.87
C LYS A 88 -1.66 -3.62 12.41
N GLN A 89 -1.42 -4.92 12.29
CA GLN A 89 -2.43 -5.90 11.90
C GLN A 89 -2.28 -7.14 12.77
N TRP A 90 -3.35 -7.93 12.88
CA TRP A 90 -3.26 -9.22 13.56
C TRP A 90 -2.58 -10.24 12.63
N ALA A 91 -1.79 -11.13 13.23
CA ALA A 91 -1.14 -12.25 12.56
C ALA A 91 -2.04 -13.49 12.50
N ASP A 92 -3.15 -13.48 13.23
CA ASP A 92 -4.13 -14.55 13.35
C ASP A 92 -5.54 -14.01 13.64
N ASP A 93 -6.56 -14.73 13.16
CA ASP A 93 -7.99 -14.37 13.34
C ASP A 93 -8.48 -14.51 14.80
N ALA A 94 -7.75 -15.24 15.64
CA ALA A 94 -7.99 -15.30 17.09
C ALA A 94 -7.48 -14.05 17.83
N ASN A 95 -6.78 -13.14 17.13
CA ASN A 95 -6.23 -11.88 17.65
C ASN A 95 -5.27 -12.10 18.83
N THR A 96 -4.41 -13.12 18.72
CA THR A 96 -3.43 -13.47 19.76
C THR A 96 -2.04 -12.87 19.51
N ALA A 97 -1.67 -12.62 18.25
CA ALA A 97 -0.39 -12.05 17.85
C ALA A 97 -0.55 -10.86 16.89
N ARG A 98 0.30 -9.85 17.03
CA ARG A 98 0.29 -8.65 16.19
C ARG A 98 1.55 -8.53 15.34
N LEU A 99 1.36 -8.18 14.08
CA LEU A 99 2.42 -7.67 13.22
C LEU A 99 2.57 -6.16 13.48
N PRO A 100 3.81 -5.67 13.66
CA PRO A 100 4.06 -4.26 13.87
C PRO A 100 3.70 -3.45 12.61
N SER A 101 3.45 -2.16 12.79
CA SER A 101 3.29 -1.24 11.66
C SER A 101 4.61 -1.06 10.93
N VAL A 102 4.56 -0.82 9.63
CA VAL A 102 5.73 -0.51 8.80
C VAL A 102 5.55 0.79 8.04
N THR A 103 6.65 1.52 7.88
CA THR A 103 6.75 2.67 6.98
C THR A 103 7.80 2.38 5.92
N LEU A 104 7.42 2.46 4.67
CA LEU A 104 8.26 2.23 3.50
C LEU A 104 8.49 3.54 2.77
N MET A 105 9.69 3.68 2.21
CA MET A 105 10.08 4.83 1.39
C MET A 105 10.45 4.34 0.00
N ASP A 106 9.97 5.06 -1.00
CA ASP A 106 10.14 4.72 -2.41
C ASP A 106 10.62 5.97 -3.17
N ALA A 107 11.39 5.81 -4.24
CA ALA A 107 11.86 6.89 -5.08
C ALA A 107 11.98 6.49 -6.55
N MET A 108 11.94 7.49 -7.43
CA MET A 108 12.21 7.32 -8.86
C MET A 108 12.99 8.49 -9.42
N MET A 109 13.75 8.20 -10.47
CA MET A 109 14.34 9.20 -11.35
C MET A 109 14.04 8.81 -12.80
N ARG A 110 13.62 9.79 -13.60
CA ARG A 110 13.34 9.63 -15.03
C ARG A 110 14.09 10.71 -15.80
N ALA A 111 14.67 10.34 -16.93
CA ALA A 111 15.32 11.24 -17.87
C ALA A 111 14.68 11.07 -19.25
N ASP A 112 14.04 12.12 -19.75
CA ASP A 112 13.48 12.18 -21.10
C ASP A 112 14.56 12.63 -22.08
N LEU A 113 15.12 11.68 -22.82
CA LEU A 113 16.31 11.88 -23.66
C LEU A 113 16.05 12.82 -24.85
N GLY A 114 14.78 12.96 -25.24
CA GLY A 114 14.35 13.88 -26.29
C GLY A 114 14.63 15.36 -25.99
N VAL A 115 14.84 15.72 -24.71
CA VAL A 115 15.22 17.09 -24.32
C VAL A 115 16.68 17.39 -24.67
N TRP A 116 17.55 16.37 -24.69
CA TRP A 116 18.97 16.52 -24.97
C TRP A 116 19.33 16.21 -26.42
N SER A 117 18.58 15.33 -27.08
CA SER A 117 18.73 15.04 -28.50
C SER A 117 17.38 14.91 -29.21
N PRO A 118 17.09 15.73 -30.23
CA PRO A 118 15.87 15.62 -31.03
C PRO A 118 15.68 14.25 -31.69
N THR A 119 16.77 13.54 -31.98
CA THR A 119 16.70 12.18 -32.57
C THR A 119 16.17 11.14 -31.59
N LEU A 120 16.18 11.44 -30.29
CA LEU A 120 15.68 10.59 -29.22
C LEU A 120 14.30 11.04 -28.70
N LYS A 121 13.57 11.85 -29.48
CA LYS A 121 12.22 12.30 -29.11
C LYS A 121 11.33 11.10 -28.78
N GLY A 122 10.77 11.10 -27.57
CA GLY A 122 9.93 10.01 -27.05
C GLY A 122 10.69 8.92 -26.28
N ALA A 123 12.02 8.86 -26.38
CA ALA A 123 12.83 7.94 -25.58
C ALA A 123 13.06 8.49 -24.17
N TYR A 124 13.06 7.60 -23.18
CA TYR A 124 13.36 7.92 -21.79
C TYR A 124 14.09 6.78 -21.10
N VAL A 125 14.79 7.11 -20.01
CA VAL A 125 15.35 6.14 -19.07
C VAL A 125 14.74 6.39 -17.71
N GLN A 126 14.38 5.35 -16.98
CA GLN A 126 13.82 5.48 -15.64
C GLN A 126 14.43 4.44 -14.70
N VAL A 127 14.73 4.87 -13.49
CA VAL A 127 15.18 4.05 -12.37
C VAL A 127 14.19 4.22 -11.23
N ASN A 128 13.80 3.12 -10.61
CA ASN A 128 12.93 3.10 -9.44
C ASN A 128 13.62 2.32 -8.33
N ALA A 129 13.51 2.81 -7.10
CA ALA A 129 13.98 2.13 -5.90
C ALA A 129 12.81 2.10 -4.90
N ASN A 130 12.37 0.88 -4.56
CA ASN A 130 11.27 0.66 -3.63
C ASN A 130 11.83 0.10 -2.32
N ASN A 131 11.20 0.41 -1.19
CA ASN A 131 11.69 0.02 0.14
C ASN A 131 13.18 0.41 0.34
N ILE A 132 13.50 1.69 0.11
CA ILE A 132 14.89 2.21 0.18
C ILE A 132 15.50 2.04 1.57
N GLY A 133 14.66 1.98 2.61
CA GLY A 133 15.08 1.72 3.98
C GLY A 133 15.36 0.25 4.29
N ASP A 134 15.28 -0.65 3.29
CA ASP A 134 15.55 -2.08 3.39
C ASP A 134 14.85 -2.74 4.59
N ARG A 135 13.55 -2.44 4.73
CA ARG A 135 12.75 -2.97 5.83
C ARG A 135 12.38 -4.43 5.55
N GLU A 136 12.72 -5.32 6.48
CA GLU A 136 12.11 -6.64 6.64
C GLU A 136 10.94 -6.50 7.63
N TYR A 137 9.74 -6.92 7.23
CA TYR A 137 8.52 -6.74 8.01
C TYR A 137 7.46 -7.81 7.69
#